data_AF-Q0CSC7-F1
#
_entry.id   AF-Q0CSC7-F1
#
_cell.length_a   1.000
_cell.length_b   1.000
_cell.length_c   1.000
_cell.angle_alpha   90.00
_cell.angle_beta   90.00
_cell.angle_gamma   90.00
#
_symmetry.space_group_name_H-M   'P 1'
#
loop_
_entity.id
_entity.type
_entity.pdbx_description
1 polymer ?
#
loop_
_entity_poly.entity_id
_entity_poly.type
_entity_poly.pdbx_seq_one_letter_code
_entity_poly.pdbx_strand_id
1 'polypeptide(L)'
;MTKTTYNILVLPGDGIGPEIMREATKVLQTFTTPTRAFALREELIGGCSIDATGQSCTEAVKQAALASDAVLFAAVGGPKWDGMRRGLDGPEGGLLQLRKTMDIYGNLRPCAADVPSRAISREYSPFRQDVIEGVDFVVVRENCGGAYFGKKVEEPEYAMDEWGYSTPEIQRITRLAAEIALRHDPPWPVISLDKANVLASSRLWRRVVEDTMTREYPQVRLVHQLADSASLILATNPRALNGVILADNTFGDMVSDQAGSIIGTLGVLPSASLDGLPKPGEKANGLYEPTHGSAPSIAGKNIANPVAMILCVALMFRYSLNMEAEAQQIEDAVRTVLDAGVRTPDLGGKASTVEVGDAIEAISVTHCQFYVCLLGIYALVDHTMSASLDLRHLSSEEKTARIQAIAKEITATFTALSSQKADGILSAEHVAPIHDIIRTITQTNGQQREDLERKISRYRRYTVQSRKEKRWMRRQFLVLMHRSEMVQRRWRERVGRLQSEMEEMRREFSSRKALDPERRCQKAVEDSRQDDVRRG
;
A
#
# COMPACT_ATOMS: atom_id res chain seq x y z
N MET A 1 -7.99 -23.32 -19.75
CA MET A 1 -8.22 -21.91 -19.36
C MET A 1 -7.10 -21.10 -19.92
N THR A 2 -7.46 -20.04 -20.64
CA THR A 2 -6.55 -19.01 -21.13
C THR A 2 -5.97 -18.29 -19.92
N LYS A 3 -4.66 -18.06 -19.93
CA LYS A 3 -3.93 -17.36 -18.87
C LYS A 3 -4.16 -15.85 -19.07
N THR A 4 -4.77 -15.17 -18.09
CA THR A 4 -4.87 -13.71 -18.12
C THR A 4 -3.48 -13.13 -17.91
N THR A 5 -3.04 -12.28 -18.82
CA THR A 5 -1.73 -11.62 -18.74
C THR A 5 -1.96 -10.12 -18.72
N TYR A 6 -1.49 -9.46 -17.65
CA TYR A 6 -1.52 -8.02 -17.51
C TYR A 6 -0.18 -7.44 -17.98
N ASN A 7 -0.23 -6.50 -18.92
CA ASN A 7 0.94 -5.83 -19.46
C ASN A 7 1.26 -4.59 -18.61
N ILE A 8 2.38 -4.62 -17.91
CA ILE A 8 2.80 -3.54 -17.01
C ILE A 8 4.03 -2.87 -17.59
N LEU A 9 3.92 -1.57 -17.89
CA LEU A 9 5.09 -0.76 -18.22
C LEU A 9 5.80 -0.38 -16.92
N VAL A 10 7.11 -0.60 -16.86
CA VAL A 10 7.95 -0.32 -15.70
C VAL A 10 8.92 0.79 -16.09
N LEU A 11 8.86 1.91 -15.37
CA LEU A 11 9.66 3.10 -15.59
C LEU A 11 10.45 3.43 -14.31
N PRO A 12 11.62 2.79 -14.10
CA PRO A 12 12.38 2.99 -12.87
C PRO A 12 13.00 4.40 -12.77
N GLY A 13 13.31 5.03 -13.90
CA GLY A 13 13.85 6.39 -13.94
C GLY A 13 15.21 6.56 -13.26
N ASP A 14 15.35 7.59 -12.42
CA ASP A 14 16.62 8.09 -11.90
C ASP A 14 16.82 7.87 -10.39
N GLY A 15 18.07 7.99 -9.93
CA GLY A 15 18.41 7.99 -8.51
C GLY A 15 18.07 6.68 -7.81
N ILE A 16 17.25 6.72 -6.75
CA ILE A 16 16.78 5.53 -6.04
C ILE A 16 15.74 4.72 -6.81
N GLY A 17 15.20 5.25 -7.91
CA GLY A 17 14.09 4.66 -8.64
C GLY A 17 14.30 3.19 -9.06
N PRO A 18 15.45 2.84 -9.68
CA PRO A 18 15.80 1.45 -9.97
C PRO A 18 15.86 0.53 -8.74
N GLU A 19 16.22 1.07 -7.57
CA GLU A 19 16.36 0.30 -6.33
C GLU A 19 14.99 -0.09 -5.76
N ILE A 20 14.10 0.88 -5.61
CA ILE A 20 12.76 0.66 -5.05
C ILE A 20 11.84 -0.07 -6.04
N MET A 21 12.02 0.13 -7.36
CA MET A 21 11.22 -0.54 -8.39
C MET A 21 11.49 -2.05 -8.43
N ARG A 22 12.73 -2.49 -8.19
CA ARG A 22 13.03 -3.93 -8.07
C ARG A 22 12.26 -4.57 -6.94
N GLU A 23 12.17 -3.92 -5.78
CA GLU A 23 11.44 -4.45 -4.63
C GLU A 23 9.92 -4.50 -4.89
N ALA A 24 9.37 -3.47 -5.54
CA ALA A 24 7.96 -3.44 -5.93
C ALA A 24 7.60 -4.51 -6.97
N THR A 25 8.41 -4.66 -8.03
CA THR A 25 8.19 -5.70 -9.06
C THR A 25 8.40 -7.12 -8.50
N LYS A 26 9.30 -7.28 -7.51
CA LYS A 26 9.44 -8.53 -6.76
C LYS A 26 8.15 -8.89 -6.01
N VAL A 27 7.57 -7.96 -5.26
CA VAL A 27 6.28 -8.16 -4.57
C VAL A 27 5.16 -8.44 -5.58
N LEU A 28 5.07 -7.68 -6.69
CA LEU A 28 4.11 -7.92 -7.77
C LEU A 28 4.16 -9.36 -8.31
N GLN A 29 5.36 -9.88 -8.56
CA GLN A 29 5.54 -11.22 -9.11
C GLN A 29 5.06 -12.35 -8.18
N THR A 30 4.94 -12.10 -6.87
CA THR A 30 4.38 -13.08 -5.91
C THR A 30 2.93 -13.43 -6.21
N PHE A 31 2.20 -12.54 -6.89
CA PHE A 31 0.79 -12.72 -7.24
C PHE A 31 0.57 -13.43 -8.60
N THR A 32 1.65 -13.89 -9.24
CA THR A 32 1.58 -14.72 -10.46
C THR A 32 1.04 -16.11 -10.10
N THR A 33 0.04 -16.57 -10.84
CA THR A 33 -0.58 -17.89 -10.69
C THR A 33 -0.56 -18.64 -12.03
N PRO A 34 -0.96 -19.92 -12.09
CA PRO A 34 -1.13 -20.62 -13.36
C PRO A 34 -2.16 -19.98 -14.30
N THR A 35 -3.07 -19.16 -13.76
CA THR A 35 -4.16 -18.48 -14.48
C THR A 35 -3.94 -16.97 -14.66
N ARG A 36 -2.98 -16.36 -13.93
CA ARG A 36 -2.65 -14.94 -13.97
C ARG A 36 -1.14 -14.71 -14.08
N ALA A 37 -0.69 -13.81 -14.95
CA ALA A 37 0.69 -13.32 -14.93
C ALA A 37 0.79 -11.84 -15.24
N PHE A 38 1.96 -11.29 -14.92
CA PHE A 38 2.34 -9.91 -15.19
C PHE A 38 3.51 -9.91 -16.17
N ALA A 39 3.26 -9.39 -17.38
CA ALA A 39 4.29 -9.16 -18.38
C ALA A 39 4.88 -7.77 -18.16
N LEU A 40 6.11 -7.71 -17.66
CA LEU A 40 6.79 -6.45 -17.37
C LEU A 40 7.59 -6.01 -18.60
N ARG A 41 7.38 -4.78 -19.04
CA ARG A 41 8.21 -4.11 -20.05
C ARG A 41 8.93 -2.96 -19.35
N GLU A 42 10.24 -3.05 -19.23
CA GLU A 42 11.05 -1.98 -18.64
C GLU A 42 11.51 -1.01 -19.75
N GLU A 43 11.40 0.30 -19.49
CA GLU A 43 11.83 1.36 -20.42
C GLU A 43 12.48 2.53 -19.68
N LEU A 44 13.22 3.36 -20.41
CA LEU A 44 13.92 4.54 -19.86
C LEU A 44 13.05 5.79 -19.85
N ILE A 45 13.13 6.56 -18.77
CA ILE A 45 12.48 7.87 -18.63
C ILE A 45 13.34 8.82 -17.79
N GLY A 46 13.22 10.13 -18.02
CA GLY A 46 13.90 11.15 -17.25
C GLY A 46 15.37 11.29 -17.67
N GLY A 47 16.24 11.52 -16.69
CA GLY A 47 17.66 11.78 -16.88
C GLY A 47 18.39 10.63 -17.58
N CYS A 48 18.11 9.39 -17.19
CA CYS A 48 18.70 8.21 -17.83
C CYS A 48 18.26 8.05 -19.30
N SER A 49 17.06 8.52 -19.65
CA SER A 49 16.58 8.55 -21.03
C SER A 49 17.25 9.66 -21.84
N ILE A 50 17.45 10.85 -21.23
CA ILE A 50 18.21 11.95 -21.83
C ILE A 50 19.64 11.50 -22.14
N ASP A 51 20.29 10.85 -21.19
CA ASP A 51 21.65 10.36 -21.37
C ASP A 51 21.77 9.35 -22.53
N ALA A 52 20.76 8.50 -22.72
CA ALA A 52 20.77 7.45 -23.72
C ALA A 52 20.27 7.90 -25.10
N THR A 53 19.31 8.82 -25.15
CA THR A 53 18.52 9.12 -26.36
C THR A 53 18.43 10.62 -26.69
N GLY A 54 18.87 11.49 -25.78
CA GLY A 54 18.68 12.93 -25.88
C GLY A 54 17.26 13.41 -25.57
N GLN A 55 16.33 12.52 -25.18
CA GLN A 55 14.94 12.86 -24.85
C GLN A 55 14.59 12.35 -23.46
N SER A 56 13.81 13.12 -22.69
CA SER A 56 13.31 12.70 -21.38
C SER A 56 12.23 11.63 -21.44
N CYS A 57 11.46 11.57 -22.54
CA CYS A 57 10.46 10.55 -22.80
C CYS A 57 10.29 10.37 -24.31
N THR A 58 10.64 9.19 -24.82
CA THR A 58 10.58 8.90 -26.26
C THR A 58 9.15 8.56 -26.69
N GLU A 59 8.88 8.68 -27.99
CA GLU A 59 7.59 8.26 -28.56
C GLU A 59 7.31 6.77 -28.34
N ALA A 60 8.35 5.93 -28.38
CA ALA A 60 8.22 4.50 -28.10
C ALA A 60 7.71 4.22 -26.67
N VAL A 61 8.15 5.01 -25.68
CA VAL A 61 7.69 4.91 -24.30
C VAL A 61 6.24 5.36 -24.16
N LYS A 62 5.85 6.45 -24.84
CA LYS A 62 4.46 6.93 -24.87
C LYS A 62 3.51 5.87 -25.45
N GLN A 63 3.89 5.26 -26.57
CA GLN A 63 3.10 4.18 -27.18
C GLN A 63 3.07 2.92 -26.29
N ALA A 64 4.16 2.61 -25.59
CA ALA A 64 4.18 1.52 -24.63
C ALA A 64 3.20 1.77 -23.47
N ALA A 65 3.13 3.00 -22.97
CA ALA A 65 2.25 3.37 -21.87
C ALA A 65 0.78 3.26 -22.25
N LEU A 66 0.41 3.70 -23.46
CA LEU A 66 -0.95 3.57 -24.01
C LEU A 66 -1.35 2.10 -24.25
N ALA A 67 -0.39 1.23 -24.57
CA ALA A 67 -0.65 -0.19 -24.84
C ALA A 67 -0.70 -1.06 -23.57
N SER A 68 -0.24 -0.52 -22.43
CA SER A 68 -0.19 -1.25 -21.15
C SER A 68 -1.51 -1.21 -20.39
N ASP A 69 -1.70 -2.18 -19.49
CA ASP A 69 -2.81 -2.18 -18.54
C ASP A 69 -2.57 -1.25 -17.35
N ALA A 70 -1.30 -1.01 -17.03
CA ALA A 70 -0.87 -0.03 -16.03
C ALA A 70 0.61 0.35 -16.23
N VAL A 71 0.99 1.49 -15.68
CA VAL A 71 2.36 2.01 -15.66
C VAL A 71 2.84 2.14 -14.22
N LEU A 72 3.92 1.47 -13.86
CA LEU A 72 4.64 1.69 -12.61
C LEU A 72 5.79 2.66 -12.88
N PHE A 73 5.81 3.79 -12.18
CA PHE A 73 6.83 4.82 -12.31
C PHE A 73 7.45 5.10 -10.93
N ALA A 74 8.77 5.21 -10.84
CA ALA A 74 9.44 5.47 -9.57
C ALA A 74 9.81 6.95 -9.37
N ALA A 75 10.88 7.43 -9.99
CA ALA A 75 11.30 8.83 -9.82
C ALA A 75 12.15 9.29 -11.01
N VAL A 76 12.19 10.61 -11.25
CA VAL A 76 13.07 11.23 -12.25
C VAL A 76 13.77 12.45 -11.67
N GLY A 77 14.88 12.82 -12.30
CA GLY A 77 15.67 14.01 -11.98
C GLY A 77 16.89 13.73 -11.11
N GLY A 78 17.77 14.73 -11.02
CA GLY A 78 19.01 14.66 -10.25
C GLY A 78 19.96 15.81 -10.63
N PRO A 79 21.03 16.05 -9.83
CA PRO A 79 21.85 17.26 -9.94
C PRO A 79 22.54 17.40 -11.30
N LYS A 80 22.79 16.27 -11.97
CA LYS A 80 23.37 16.23 -13.32
C LYS A 80 22.56 17.01 -14.36
N TRP A 81 21.24 17.06 -14.20
CA TRP A 81 20.33 17.64 -15.20
C TRP A 81 19.65 18.93 -14.71
N ASP A 82 20.10 19.53 -13.59
CA ASP A 82 19.48 20.73 -13.01
C ASP A 82 19.44 21.92 -13.98
N GLY A 83 20.46 22.06 -14.85
CA GLY A 83 20.51 23.09 -15.88
C GLY A 83 19.47 22.92 -17.01
N MET A 84 18.82 21.77 -17.10
CA MET A 84 17.81 21.44 -18.13
C MET A 84 16.38 21.40 -17.57
N ARG A 85 16.15 21.79 -16.31
CA ARG A 85 14.82 21.77 -15.66
C ARG A 85 13.78 22.73 -16.26
N ARG A 86 14.16 23.60 -17.19
CA ARG A 86 13.26 24.60 -17.77
C ARG A 86 12.40 23.96 -18.87
N GLY A 87 11.19 23.53 -18.51
CA GLY A 87 10.15 23.10 -19.46
C GLY A 87 10.01 21.59 -19.63
N LEU A 88 9.39 21.18 -20.75
CA LEU A 88 9.04 19.77 -21.04
C LEU A 88 10.24 18.89 -21.41
N ASP A 89 11.40 19.49 -21.68
CA ASP A 89 12.60 18.79 -22.17
C ASP A 89 13.50 18.28 -21.04
N GLY A 90 13.31 18.77 -19.81
CA GLY A 90 14.01 18.27 -18.63
C GLY A 90 13.55 16.88 -18.17
N PRO A 91 14.23 16.27 -17.19
CA PRO A 91 13.86 14.96 -16.65
C PRO A 91 12.41 14.88 -16.18
N GLU A 92 11.95 15.87 -15.40
CA GLU A 92 10.58 15.99 -14.91
C GLU A 92 9.58 16.24 -16.04
N GLY A 93 10.02 16.85 -17.14
CA GLY A 93 9.23 17.07 -18.34
C GLY A 93 8.76 15.77 -18.99
N GLY A 94 9.54 14.69 -18.88
CA GLY A 94 9.17 13.36 -19.39
C GLY A 94 7.89 12.82 -18.73
N LEU A 95 7.72 13.02 -17.43
CA LEU A 95 6.52 12.63 -16.68
C LEU A 95 5.30 13.47 -17.08
N LEU A 96 5.47 14.78 -17.26
CA LEU A 96 4.38 15.67 -17.71
C LEU A 96 3.90 15.29 -19.12
N GLN A 97 4.83 14.96 -20.03
CA GLN A 97 4.50 14.48 -21.36
C GLN A 97 3.70 13.17 -21.31
N LEU A 98 4.08 12.24 -20.42
CA LEU A 98 3.38 10.97 -20.22
C LEU A 98 1.97 11.17 -19.67
N ARG A 99 1.82 12.00 -18.63
CA ARG A 99 0.53 12.34 -18.03
C ARG A 99 -0.46 12.87 -19.07
N LYS A 100 0.01 13.79 -19.91
CA LYS A 100 -0.79 14.33 -21.02
C LYS A 100 -1.10 13.28 -22.09
N THR A 101 -0.12 12.45 -22.46
CA THR A 101 -0.30 11.44 -23.51
C THR A 101 -1.33 10.38 -23.13
N MET A 102 -1.31 9.95 -21.87
CA MET A 102 -2.26 8.97 -21.34
C MET A 102 -3.61 9.59 -20.92
N ASP A 103 -3.75 10.92 -20.94
CA ASP A 103 -4.91 11.65 -20.38
C ASP A 103 -5.29 11.20 -18.96
N ILE A 104 -4.27 10.92 -18.12
CA ILE A 104 -4.45 10.48 -16.72
C ILE A 104 -4.80 11.66 -15.81
N TYR A 105 -6.00 12.20 -16.04
CA TYR A 105 -6.51 13.44 -15.49
C TYR A 105 -6.82 13.39 -13.99
N GLY A 106 -7.00 12.20 -13.41
CA GLY A 106 -7.38 12.06 -12.02
C GLY A 106 -6.25 11.54 -11.17
N ASN A 107 -5.59 12.40 -10.39
CA ASN A 107 -4.57 12.01 -9.42
C ASN A 107 -5.19 11.73 -8.05
N LEU A 108 -4.87 10.57 -7.46
CA LEU A 108 -5.33 10.09 -6.17
C LEU A 108 -4.14 9.99 -5.22
N ARG A 109 -4.24 10.67 -4.09
CA ARG A 109 -3.26 10.64 -3.01
C ARG A 109 -3.96 10.29 -1.69
N PRO A 110 -4.00 9.01 -1.30
CA PRO A 110 -4.61 8.60 -0.04
C PRO A 110 -3.77 9.08 1.15
N CYS A 111 -4.45 9.49 2.21
CA CYS A 111 -3.84 9.91 3.47
C CYS A 111 -4.70 9.40 4.63
N ALA A 112 -4.19 8.39 5.32
CA ALA A 112 -4.83 7.85 6.52
C ALA A 112 -3.80 7.70 7.64
N ALA A 113 -4.17 8.09 8.86
CA ALA A 113 -3.25 8.04 10.00
C ALA A 113 -2.82 6.60 10.35
N ASP A 114 -3.61 5.60 9.98
CA ASP A 114 -3.31 4.19 10.25
C ASP A 114 -2.61 3.48 9.07
N VAL A 115 -2.39 4.16 7.93
CA VAL A 115 -1.81 3.57 6.71
C VAL A 115 -0.49 4.28 6.33
N PRO A 116 0.61 3.54 6.12
CA PRO A 116 0.70 2.07 6.16
C PRO A 116 0.74 1.47 7.57
N SER A 117 1.00 2.28 8.59
CA SER A 117 1.04 1.82 9.97
C SER A 117 0.77 2.98 10.92
N ARG A 118 -0.10 2.74 11.89
CA ARG A 118 -0.37 3.65 12.99
C ARG A 118 0.89 3.99 13.80
N ALA A 119 1.82 3.04 13.92
CA ALA A 119 3.09 3.28 14.63
C ALA A 119 3.95 4.31 13.88
N ILE A 120 3.97 4.26 12.54
CA ILE A 120 4.70 5.23 11.73
C ILE A 120 4.13 6.63 11.91
N SER A 121 2.83 6.84 11.74
CA SER A 121 2.22 8.15 11.94
C SER A 121 2.41 8.65 13.38
N ARG A 122 2.40 7.75 14.37
CA ARG A 122 2.67 8.10 15.77
C ARG A 122 4.07 8.64 16.03
N GLU A 123 5.06 8.05 15.37
CA GLU A 123 6.47 8.37 15.59
C GLU A 123 6.97 9.53 14.73
N TYR A 124 6.47 9.67 13.50
CA TYR A 124 7.00 10.60 12.50
C TYR A 124 6.13 11.82 12.25
N SER A 125 4.84 11.78 12.57
CA SER A 125 3.98 12.95 12.41
C SER A 125 4.46 14.10 13.30
N PRO A 126 4.58 15.33 12.77
CA PRO A 126 4.90 16.50 13.56
C PRO A 126 3.70 16.99 14.38
N PHE A 127 2.51 16.42 14.16
CA PHE A 127 1.28 16.82 14.83
C PHE A 127 1.04 16.05 16.13
N ARG A 128 0.23 16.64 17.00
CA ARG A 128 -0.27 15.95 18.19
C ARG A 128 -1.11 14.74 17.78
N GLN A 129 -0.97 13.65 18.53
CA GLN A 129 -1.63 12.38 18.20
C GLN A 129 -3.16 12.49 18.18
N ASP A 130 -3.76 13.26 19.10
CA ASP A 130 -5.21 13.49 19.12
C ASP A 130 -5.72 14.35 17.97
N VAL A 131 -4.85 15.03 17.22
CA VAL A 131 -5.22 15.77 16.01
C VAL A 131 -5.30 14.83 14.81
N ILE A 132 -4.37 13.88 14.69
CA ILE A 132 -4.26 12.99 13.52
C ILE A 132 -4.99 11.67 13.66
N GLU A 133 -5.27 11.20 14.88
CA GLU A 133 -5.96 9.93 15.09
C GLU A 133 -7.34 9.93 14.40
N GLY A 134 -7.61 8.89 13.61
CA GLY A 134 -8.85 8.76 12.84
C GLY A 134 -8.94 9.60 11.57
N VAL A 135 -7.85 10.25 11.14
CA VAL A 135 -7.78 10.87 9.81
C VAL A 135 -7.79 9.79 8.74
N ASP A 136 -8.69 9.92 7.78
CA ASP A 136 -8.83 9.02 6.65
C ASP A 136 -9.53 9.75 5.48
N PHE A 137 -8.74 10.15 4.48
CA PHE A 137 -9.24 10.76 3.27
C PHE A 137 -8.36 10.45 2.06
N VAL A 138 -8.89 10.73 0.87
CA VAL A 138 -8.13 10.70 -0.38
C VAL A 138 -8.29 12.04 -1.09
N VAL A 139 -7.16 12.63 -1.50
CA VAL A 139 -7.18 13.79 -2.38
C VAL A 139 -7.33 13.32 -3.82
N VAL A 140 -8.41 13.74 -4.48
CA VAL A 140 -8.66 13.58 -5.91
C VAL A 140 -8.39 14.93 -6.58
N ARG A 141 -7.23 15.01 -7.22
CA ARG A 141 -6.69 16.19 -7.88
C ARG A 141 -6.86 16.08 -9.39
N GLU A 142 -7.42 17.11 -10.03
CA GLU A 142 -7.33 17.27 -11.48
C GLU A 142 -5.86 17.46 -11.89
N ASN A 143 -5.35 16.68 -12.85
CA ASN A 143 -3.91 16.51 -13.06
C ASN A 143 -3.42 16.96 -14.45
N CYS A 144 -4.32 17.38 -15.35
CA CYS A 144 -4.01 17.65 -16.76
C CYS A 144 -4.49 19.03 -17.25
N GLY A 145 -5.05 19.88 -16.40
CA GLY A 145 -5.51 21.24 -16.73
C GLY A 145 -5.06 22.30 -15.73
N GLY A 146 -5.74 23.46 -15.73
CA GLY A 146 -5.46 24.58 -14.84
C GLY A 146 -4.16 25.32 -15.16
N ALA A 147 -3.65 26.08 -14.19
CA ALA A 147 -2.51 26.99 -14.35
C ALA A 147 -1.21 26.29 -14.81
N TYR A 148 -1.10 24.97 -14.63
CA TYR A 148 0.11 24.22 -14.97
C TYR A 148 0.22 23.98 -16.47
N PHE A 149 -0.92 23.82 -17.14
CA PHE A 149 -1.02 23.55 -18.58
C PHE A 149 -1.57 24.73 -19.39
N GLY A 150 -2.12 25.74 -18.72
CA GLY A 150 -2.60 26.96 -19.34
C GLY A 150 -1.50 27.78 -20.00
N LYS A 151 -1.90 28.73 -20.84
CA LYS A 151 -0.98 29.61 -21.55
C LYS A 151 -0.05 30.33 -20.55
N LYS A 152 1.25 30.32 -20.88
CA LYS A 152 2.29 31.00 -20.11
C LYS A 152 2.81 32.20 -20.89
N VAL A 153 2.93 33.34 -20.21
CA VAL A 153 3.61 34.54 -20.71
C VAL A 153 4.71 34.86 -19.71
N GLU A 154 5.94 35.00 -20.21
CA GLU A 154 7.12 35.35 -19.41
C GLU A 154 7.92 36.40 -20.18
N GLU A 155 7.76 37.66 -19.77
CA GLU A 155 8.44 38.86 -20.28
C GLU A 155 9.25 39.49 -19.14
N PRO A 156 10.23 40.37 -19.41
CA PRO A 156 11.15 40.85 -18.37
C PRO A 156 10.47 41.57 -17.18
N GLU A 157 9.37 42.28 -17.41
CA GLU A 157 8.60 42.99 -16.38
C GLU A 157 7.16 42.47 -16.20
N TYR A 158 6.79 41.37 -16.87
CA TYR A 158 5.43 40.83 -16.84
C TYR A 158 5.41 39.30 -16.97
N ALA A 159 4.63 38.65 -16.13
CA ALA A 159 4.35 37.22 -16.25
C ALA A 159 2.87 36.93 -15.99
N MET A 160 2.36 35.88 -16.66
CA MET A 160 0.98 35.43 -16.50
C MET A 160 0.87 33.92 -16.75
N ASP A 161 0.13 33.24 -15.88
CA ASP A 161 -0.30 31.86 -16.06
C ASP A 161 -1.83 31.81 -16.15
N GLU A 162 -2.35 31.24 -17.22
CA GLU A 162 -3.80 31.11 -17.42
C GLU A 162 -4.37 29.98 -16.54
N TRP A 163 -5.27 30.31 -15.62
CA TRP A 163 -5.93 29.35 -14.74
C TRP A 163 -7.34 28.99 -15.24
N GLY A 164 -7.41 28.30 -16.37
CA GLY A 164 -8.65 27.92 -17.06
C GLY A 164 -9.09 26.46 -16.83
N TYR A 165 -10.40 26.23 -16.87
CA TYR A 165 -11.04 24.91 -16.90
C TYR A 165 -12.31 24.94 -17.75
N SER A 166 -12.56 23.85 -18.46
CA SER A 166 -13.80 23.59 -19.20
C SER A 166 -14.76 22.70 -18.40
N THR A 167 -16.05 22.76 -18.75
CA THR A 167 -17.07 21.89 -18.13
C THR A 167 -16.73 20.40 -18.23
N PRO A 168 -16.31 19.85 -19.39
CA PRO A 168 -15.97 18.42 -19.49
C PRO A 168 -14.82 18.00 -18.57
N GLU A 169 -13.80 18.85 -18.38
CA GLU A 169 -12.68 18.57 -17.47
C GLU A 169 -13.15 18.45 -16.01
N ILE A 170 -14.05 19.35 -15.59
CA ILE A 170 -14.59 19.34 -14.22
C ILE A 170 -15.54 18.14 -14.03
N GLN A 171 -16.36 17.81 -15.03
CA GLN A 171 -17.29 16.68 -14.96
C GLN A 171 -16.55 15.34 -14.80
N ARG A 172 -15.49 15.09 -15.58
CA ARG A 172 -14.76 13.81 -15.52
C ARG A 172 -14.07 13.60 -14.17
N ILE A 173 -13.49 14.65 -13.58
CA ILE A 173 -12.85 14.55 -12.26
C ILE A 173 -13.88 14.45 -11.12
N THR A 174 -15.06 15.09 -11.27
CA THR A 174 -16.16 14.96 -10.31
C THR A 174 -16.72 13.54 -10.29
N ARG A 175 -16.94 12.94 -11.47
CA ARG A 175 -17.35 11.54 -11.59
C ARG A 175 -16.33 10.63 -10.91
N LEU A 176 -15.04 10.82 -11.17
CA LEU A 176 -13.99 10.04 -10.51
C LEU A 176 -14.08 10.16 -8.98
N ALA A 177 -14.18 11.38 -8.44
CA ALA A 177 -14.32 11.58 -7.00
C ALA A 177 -15.55 10.87 -6.42
N ALA A 178 -16.68 10.91 -7.12
CA ALA A 178 -17.90 10.21 -6.70
C ALA A 178 -17.73 8.68 -6.73
N GLU A 179 -17.10 8.11 -7.75
CA GLU A 179 -16.83 6.66 -7.80
C GLU A 179 -15.89 6.20 -6.70
N ILE A 180 -14.90 7.02 -6.34
CA ILE A 180 -14.04 6.74 -5.19
C ILE A 180 -14.85 6.80 -3.90
N ALA A 181 -15.73 7.79 -3.73
CA ALA A 181 -16.60 7.89 -2.56
C ALA A 181 -17.53 6.67 -2.41
N LEU A 182 -18.04 6.13 -3.52
CA LEU A 182 -18.94 4.97 -3.56
C LEU A 182 -18.26 3.64 -3.24
N ARG A 183 -16.92 3.59 -3.16
CA ARG A 183 -16.19 2.40 -2.70
C ARG A 183 -16.29 2.17 -1.19
N HIS A 184 -16.87 3.11 -0.45
CA HIS A 184 -17.09 3.03 0.99
C HIS A 184 -18.57 2.78 1.30
N ASP A 185 -18.83 2.05 2.40
CA ASP A 185 -20.18 1.80 2.90
C ASP A 185 -20.29 2.25 4.37
N PRO A 186 -21.04 3.34 4.67
CA PRO A 186 -21.74 4.21 3.73
C PRO A 186 -20.78 5.01 2.82
N PRO A 187 -21.26 5.53 1.67
CA PRO A 187 -20.43 6.34 0.77
C PRO A 187 -19.79 7.52 1.50
N TRP A 188 -18.51 7.74 1.23
CA TRP A 188 -17.80 8.89 1.77
C TRP A 188 -18.36 10.21 1.23
N PRO A 189 -18.28 11.31 1.99
CA PRO A 189 -18.61 12.62 1.43
C PRO A 189 -17.55 13.06 0.41
N VAL A 190 -17.98 13.77 -0.63
CA VAL A 190 -17.08 14.50 -1.53
C VAL A 190 -16.99 15.94 -1.04
N ILE A 191 -15.77 16.38 -0.71
CA ILE A 191 -15.45 17.72 -0.25
C ILE A 191 -14.78 18.47 -1.41
N SER A 192 -15.55 19.26 -2.13
CA SER A 192 -15.07 20.04 -3.27
C SER A 192 -14.40 21.33 -2.81
N LEU A 193 -13.10 21.42 -3.07
CA LEU A 193 -12.29 22.60 -2.80
C LEU A 193 -12.36 23.59 -3.96
N ASP A 194 -12.51 24.87 -3.64
CA ASP A 194 -12.46 25.95 -4.63
C ASP A 194 -12.05 27.30 -3.99
N LYS A 195 -11.95 28.34 -4.81
CA LYS A 195 -11.86 29.73 -4.35
C LYS A 195 -12.95 30.59 -5.01
N ALA A 196 -14.19 30.09 -5.01
CA ALA A 196 -15.31 30.68 -5.77
C ALA A 196 -15.68 32.11 -5.35
N ASN A 197 -15.29 32.53 -4.14
CA ASN A 197 -15.46 33.90 -3.68
C ASN A 197 -14.54 34.91 -4.41
N VAL A 198 -13.52 34.45 -5.15
CA VAL A 198 -12.61 35.29 -5.92
C VAL A 198 -12.56 34.86 -7.39
N LEU A 199 -12.25 33.59 -7.66
CA LEU A 199 -11.86 33.13 -9.00
C LEU A 199 -13.06 32.75 -9.89
N ALA A 200 -13.03 33.17 -11.15
CA ALA A 200 -14.05 32.82 -12.14
C ALA A 200 -14.05 31.31 -12.47
N SER A 201 -12.86 30.71 -12.63
CA SER A 201 -12.68 29.27 -12.81
C SER A 201 -13.28 28.48 -11.65
N SER A 202 -13.05 28.90 -10.41
CA SER A 202 -13.67 28.28 -9.22
C SER A 202 -15.19 28.44 -9.15
N ARG A 203 -15.76 29.54 -9.66
CA ARG A 203 -17.23 29.66 -9.77
C ARG A 203 -17.81 28.70 -10.80
N LEU A 204 -17.11 28.46 -11.91
CA LEU A 204 -17.48 27.42 -12.87
C LEU A 204 -17.35 26.03 -12.25
N TRP A 205 -16.22 25.76 -11.59
CA TRP A 205 -15.95 24.52 -10.86
C TRP A 205 -17.11 24.15 -9.94
N ARG A 206 -17.47 25.06 -9.01
CA ARG A 206 -18.56 24.84 -8.06
C ARG A 206 -19.88 24.48 -8.74
N ARG A 207 -20.30 25.26 -9.76
CA ARG A 207 -21.55 25.00 -10.49
C ARG A 207 -21.55 23.63 -11.18
N VAL A 208 -20.45 23.26 -11.83
CA VAL A 208 -20.36 22.00 -12.58
C VAL A 208 -20.28 20.80 -11.64
N VAL A 209 -19.53 20.90 -10.54
CA VAL A 209 -19.49 19.87 -9.50
C VAL A 209 -20.88 19.65 -8.91
N GLU A 210 -21.58 20.72 -8.52
CA GLU A 210 -22.92 20.66 -7.92
C GLU A 210 -23.94 20.04 -8.87
N ASP A 211 -23.96 20.46 -10.14
CA ASP A 211 -24.84 19.90 -11.16
C ASP A 211 -24.56 18.41 -11.41
N THR A 212 -23.28 18.04 -11.58
CA THR A 212 -22.87 16.64 -11.83
C THR A 212 -23.24 15.73 -10.65
N MET A 213 -22.89 16.13 -9.43
CA MET A 213 -23.17 15.35 -8.21
C MET A 213 -24.69 15.21 -7.99
N THR A 214 -25.46 16.28 -8.15
CA THR A 214 -26.91 16.25 -7.94
C THR A 214 -27.62 15.35 -8.95
N ARG A 215 -27.20 15.41 -10.22
CA ARG A 215 -27.85 14.67 -11.31
C ARG A 215 -27.45 13.20 -11.37
N GLU A 216 -26.17 12.91 -11.13
CA GLU A 216 -25.58 11.59 -11.38
C GLU A 216 -25.31 10.80 -10.10
N TYR A 217 -25.08 11.49 -8.97
CA TYR A 217 -24.66 10.88 -7.70
C TYR A 217 -25.42 11.42 -6.47
N PRO A 218 -26.77 11.47 -6.48
CA PRO A 218 -27.55 12.07 -5.38
C PRO A 218 -27.37 11.35 -4.03
N GLN A 219 -26.87 10.11 -4.04
CA GLN A 219 -26.55 9.33 -2.84
C GLN A 219 -25.23 9.73 -2.16
N VAL A 220 -24.35 10.49 -2.83
CA VAL A 220 -23.06 10.93 -2.29
C VAL A 220 -23.20 12.33 -1.72
N ARG A 221 -22.87 12.50 -0.44
CA ARG A 221 -22.94 13.80 0.22
C ARG A 221 -21.88 14.74 -0.36
N LEU A 222 -22.30 15.85 -0.97
CA LEU A 222 -21.42 16.93 -1.42
C LEU A 222 -21.26 18.00 -0.33
N VAL A 223 -20.02 18.45 -0.13
CA VAL A 223 -19.66 19.60 0.71
C VAL A 223 -18.75 20.53 -0.09
N HIS A 224 -19.01 21.83 -0.07
CA HIS A 224 -18.09 22.83 -0.62
C HIS A 224 -17.25 23.44 0.48
N GLN A 225 -15.96 23.61 0.21
CA GLN A 225 -14.99 24.15 1.16
C GLN A 225 -14.02 25.08 0.42
N LEU A 226 -13.73 26.26 0.98
CA LEU A 226 -12.72 27.14 0.37
C LEU A 226 -11.32 26.57 0.60
N ALA A 227 -10.47 26.58 -0.43
CA ALA A 227 -9.16 25.93 -0.42
C ALA A 227 -8.19 26.47 0.65
N ASP A 228 -8.20 27.79 0.90
CA ASP A 228 -7.41 28.41 1.97
C ASP A 228 -7.91 27.99 3.36
N SER A 229 -9.23 27.95 3.57
CA SER A 229 -9.80 27.45 4.81
C SER A 229 -9.61 25.94 4.97
N ALA A 230 -9.57 25.16 3.88
CA ALA A 230 -9.24 23.74 3.92
C ALA A 230 -7.82 23.52 4.42
N SER A 231 -6.85 24.33 3.98
CA SER A 231 -5.47 24.28 4.46
C SER A 231 -5.39 24.50 5.98
N LEU A 232 -6.15 25.46 6.52
CA LEU A 232 -6.24 25.67 7.97
C LEU A 232 -6.89 24.47 8.69
N ILE A 233 -7.97 23.92 8.14
CA ILE A 233 -8.66 22.75 8.72
C ILE A 233 -7.70 21.54 8.74
N LEU A 234 -6.95 21.32 7.66
CA LEU A 234 -6.02 20.21 7.55
C LEU A 234 -4.95 20.25 8.66
N ALA A 235 -4.49 21.45 9.03
CA ALA A 235 -3.50 21.62 10.10
C ALA A 235 -4.09 21.53 11.52
N THR A 236 -5.39 21.78 11.70
CA THR A 236 -6.00 21.96 13.04
C THR A 236 -7.00 20.87 13.42
N ASN A 237 -7.79 20.37 12.46
CA ASN A 237 -8.76 19.29 12.63
C ASN A 237 -8.94 18.53 11.29
N PRO A 238 -7.91 17.81 10.82
CA PRO A 238 -7.93 17.13 9.52
C PRO A 238 -9.08 16.13 9.35
N ARG A 239 -9.61 15.57 10.45
CA ARG A 239 -10.80 14.68 10.42
C ARG A 239 -12.05 15.33 9.84
N ALA A 240 -12.17 16.66 9.90
CA ALA A 240 -13.29 17.36 9.26
C ALA A 240 -13.26 17.24 7.73
N LEU A 241 -12.13 16.81 7.16
CA LEU A 241 -11.94 16.55 5.74
C LEU A 241 -11.96 15.05 5.40
N ASN A 242 -12.32 14.17 6.33
CA ASN A 242 -12.45 12.74 6.05
C ASN A 242 -13.45 12.49 4.91
N GLY A 243 -13.03 11.69 3.94
CA GLY A 243 -13.77 11.44 2.70
C GLY A 243 -12.93 11.66 1.44
N VAL A 244 -13.56 12.13 0.37
CA VAL A 244 -12.89 12.43 -0.90
C VAL A 244 -12.73 13.94 -1.04
N ILE A 245 -11.49 14.44 -0.95
CA ILE A 245 -11.19 15.85 -1.20
C ILE A 245 -11.01 16.05 -2.69
N LEU A 246 -11.98 16.67 -3.36
CA LEU A 246 -11.94 16.97 -4.79
C LEU A 246 -11.37 18.38 -5.00
N ALA A 247 -10.29 18.51 -5.76
CA ALA A 247 -9.66 19.79 -6.02
C ALA A 247 -9.15 19.92 -7.46
N ASP A 248 -8.96 21.15 -7.91
CA ASP A 248 -8.26 21.43 -9.15
C ASP A 248 -6.76 21.13 -9.04
N ASN A 249 -6.02 21.34 -10.12
CA ASN A 249 -4.61 20.96 -10.17
C ASN A 249 -3.76 21.68 -9.12
N THR A 250 -3.90 23.01 -9.01
CA THR A 250 -3.09 23.82 -8.10
C THR A 250 -3.45 23.58 -6.64
N PHE A 251 -4.75 23.62 -6.29
CA PHE A 251 -5.18 23.40 -4.90
C PHE A 251 -4.98 21.95 -4.47
N GLY A 252 -5.21 21.00 -5.38
CA GLY A 252 -4.97 19.58 -5.15
C GLY A 252 -3.49 19.29 -4.88
N ASP A 253 -2.57 19.93 -5.61
CA ASP A 253 -1.13 19.78 -5.36
C ASP A 253 -0.79 20.20 -3.93
N MET A 254 -1.13 21.45 -3.58
CA MET A 254 -0.85 22.03 -2.27
C MET A 254 -1.43 21.22 -1.12
N VAL A 255 -2.72 20.84 -1.21
CA VAL A 255 -3.40 20.10 -0.15
C VAL A 255 -2.86 18.69 -0.03
N SER A 256 -2.52 18.03 -1.14
CA SER A 256 -1.98 16.68 -1.08
C SER A 256 -0.56 16.61 -0.53
N ASP A 257 0.28 17.61 -0.80
CA ASP A 257 1.61 17.72 -0.17
C ASP A 257 1.48 18.02 1.33
N GLN A 258 0.54 18.89 1.72
CA GLN A 258 0.23 19.12 3.14
C GLN A 258 -0.30 17.84 3.81
N ALA A 259 -1.12 17.04 3.13
CA ALA A 259 -1.64 15.78 3.66
C ALA A 259 -0.51 14.80 3.98
N GLY A 260 0.56 14.76 3.17
CA GLY A 260 1.72 13.93 3.45
C GLY A 260 2.41 14.24 4.80
N SER A 261 2.30 15.48 5.29
CA SER A 261 2.81 15.85 6.61
C SER A 261 2.04 15.21 7.77
N ILE A 262 0.80 14.75 7.57
CA ILE A 262 0.00 14.08 8.60
C ILE A 262 0.65 12.75 9.00
N ILE A 263 1.17 12.00 8.04
CA ILE A 263 1.91 10.75 8.29
C ILE A 263 3.35 11.07 8.72
N GLY A 264 3.90 12.19 8.25
CA GLY A 264 5.19 12.73 8.68
C GLY A 264 6.40 12.23 7.87
N THR A 265 6.18 11.33 6.91
CA THR A 265 7.22 10.84 6.01
C THR A 265 6.67 10.59 4.61
N LEU A 266 7.38 11.12 3.60
CA LEU A 266 7.05 10.89 2.18
C LEU A 266 7.44 9.48 1.71
N GLY A 267 8.34 8.79 2.44
CA GLY A 267 8.88 7.48 2.07
C GLY A 267 7.83 6.34 1.99
N VAL A 268 6.61 6.62 2.44
CA VAL A 268 5.51 5.64 2.52
C VAL A 268 4.26 6.02 1.75
N LEU A 269 4.27 7.14 1.03
CA LEU A 269 3.08 7.69 0.37
C LEU A 269 3.03 7.26 -1.11
N PRO A 270 2.08 6.38 -1.50
CA PRO A 270 1.83 6.08 -2.90
C PRO A 270 0.92 7.13 -3.54
N SER A 271 0.89 7.16 -4.86
CA SER A 271 -0.12 7.89 -5.62
C SER A 271 -0.52 7.15 -6.89
N ALA A 272 -1.71 7.46 -7.41
CA ALA A 272 -2.23 6.93 -8.66
C ALA A 272 -2.72 8.08 -9.54
N SER A 273 -2.53 8.01 -10.85
CA SER A 273 -3.14 8.92 -11.82
C SER A 273 -3.88 8.10 -12.86
N LEU A 274 -5.20 8.31 -12.98
CA LEU A 274 -6.12 7.49 -13.77
C LEU A 274 -6.69 8.26 -14.96
N ASP A 275 -6.92 7.54 -16.07
CA ASP A 275 -7.55 8.04 -17.31
C ASP A 275 -9.07 7.79 -17.37
N GLY A 276 -9.63 7.14 -16.35
CA GLY A 276 -11.01 6.69 -16.34
C GLY A 276 -11.52 6.32 -14.96
N LEU A 277 -12.75 5.79 -14.91
CA LEU A 277 -13.43 5.44 -13.68
C LEU A 277 -13.09 3.99 -13.27
N PRO A 278 -12.56 3.75 -12.05
CA PRO A 278 -12.16 2.42 -11.60
C PRO A 278 -13.37 1.59 -11.14
N LYS A 279 -14.26 1.25 -12.07
CA LYS A 279 -15.50 0.49 -11.86
C LYS A 279 -15.37 -0.99 -12.26
N PRO A 280 -16.10 -1.91 -11.60
CA PRO A 280 -16.19 -3.28 -12.07
C PRO A 280 -16.68 -3.36 -13.53
N GLY A 281 -15.86 -3.92 -14.41
CA GLY A 281 -16.19 -4.08 -15.83
C GLY A 281 -15.78 -2.92 -16.74
N GLU A 282 -15.29 -1.80 -16.17
CA GLU A 282 -14.64 -0.73 -16.92
C GLU A 282 -13.12 -0.80 -16.68
N LYS A 283 -12.34 -0.52 -17.72
CA LYS A 283 -10.89 -0.44 -17.60
C LYS A 283 -10.52 1.01 -17.33
N ALA A 284 -9.85 1.27 -16.22
CA ALA A 284 -9.13 2.52 -15.99
C ALA A 284 -7.64 2.21 -16.08
N ASN A 285 -6.94 2.78 -17.06
CA ASN A 285 -5.48 2.69 -17.06
C ASN A 285 -4.94 3.73 -16.09
N GLY A 286 -3.79 3.42 -15.49
CA GLY A 286 -3.20 4.28 -14.50
C GLY A 286 -1.69 4.30 -14.55
N LEU A 287 -1.13 5.42 -14.12
CA LEU A 287 0.26 5.56 -13.71
C LEU A 287 0.32 5.59 -12.19
N TYR A 288 1.19 4.78 -11.61
CA TYR A 288 1.33 4.64 -10.16
C TYR A 288 2.76 5.00 -9.75
N GLU A 289 2.87 5.98 -8.85
CA GLU A 289 4.15 6.56 -8.47
C GLU A 289 4.21 6.95 -6.99
N PRO A 290 5.38 6.78 -6.34
CA PRO A 290 5.60 7.33 -5.00
C PRO A 290 5.59 8.86 -5.06
N THR A 291 5.20 9.52 -3.97
CA THR A 291 5.20 11.00 -3.93
C THR A 291 6.59 11.60 -3.70
N HIS A 292 7.57 10.80 -3.28
CA HIS A 292 8.94 11.26 -3.04
C HIS A 292 9.75 11.40 -4.35
N GLY A 293 10.79 12.24 -4.35
CA GLY A 293 11.70 12.40 -5.49
C GLY A 293 12.75 11.29 -5.63
N SER A 294 13.75 11.52 -6.50
CA SER A 294 14.78 10.53 -6.87
C SER A 294 15.89 10.33 -5.83
N ALA A 295 15.94 11.12 -4.76
CA ALA A 295 16.89 11.01 -3.64
C ALA A 295 18.35 10.66 -4.06
N PRO A 296 18.98 11.47 -4.94
CA PRO A 296 20.27 11.14 -5.58
C PRO A 296 21.42 10.94 -4.60
N SER A 297 21.35 11.54 -3.40
CA SER A 297 22.36 11.43 -2.35
C SER A 297 22.47 10.02 -1.73
N ILE A 298 21.43 9.20 -1.86
CA ILE A 298 21.38 7.83 -1.31
C ILE A 298 21.24 6.74 -2.38
N ALA A 299 21.19 7.11 -3.66
CA ALA A 299 21.09 6.17 -4.77
C ALA A 299 22.20 5.11 -4.74
N GLY A 300 21.82 3.84 -4.89
CA GLY A 300 22.76 2.72 -4.95
C GLY A 300 23.37 2.31 -3.60
N LYS A 301 22.91 2.90 -2.49
CA LYS A 301 23.41 2.58 -1.14
C LYS A 301 22.61 1.48 -0.43
N ASN A 302 21.55 0.95 -1.05
CA ASN A 302 20.68 -0.08 -0.45
C ASN A 302 20.00 0.39 0.84
N ILE A 303 19.62 1.67 0.90
CA ILE A 303 18.98 2.30 2.07
C ILE A 303 17.73 3.13 1.72
N ALA A 304 17.32 3.14 0.45
CA ALA A 304 16.08 3.79 0.02
C ALA A 304 14.86 3.03 0.56
N ASN A 305 13.81 3.74 0.98
CA ASN A 305 12.59 3.09 1.45
C ASN A 305 11.75 2.57 0.27
N PRO A 306 11.51 1.25 0.12
CA PRO A 306 10.74 0.73 -1.00
C PRO A 306 9.23 0.78 -0.77
N VAL A 307 8.76 1.17 0.42
CA VAL A 307 7.36 1.03 0.84
C VAL A 307 6.40 1.80 -0.06
N ALA A 308 6.66 3.07 -0.36
CA ALA A 308 5.78 3.85 -1.24
C ALA A 308 5.62 3.20 -2.62
N MET A 309 6.72 2.71 -3.22
CA MET A 309 6.68 2.04 -4.52
C MET A 309 5.94 0.68 -4.45
N ILE A 310 6.08 -0.07 -3.35
CA ILE A 310 5.32 -1.30 -3.13
C ILE A 310 3.82 -1.00 -2.98
N LEU A 311 3.44 0.05 -2.25
CA LEU A 311 2.05 0.47 -2.11
C LEU A 311 1.46 0.99 -3.43
N CYS A 312 2.28 1.48 -4.36
CA CYS A 312 1.84 1.78 -5.73
C CYS A 312 1.37 0.52 -6.47
N VAL A 313 1.94 -0.65 -6.18
CA VAL A 313 1.42 -1.94 -6.70
C VAL A 313 0.04 -2.25 -6.12
N ALA A 314 -0.20 -1.93 -4.84
CA ALA A 314 -1.52 -2.09 -4.23
C ALA A 314 -2.56 -1.16 -4.90
N LEU A 315 -2.21 0.11 -5.14
CA LEU A 315 -3.08 1.03 -5.89
C LEU A 315 -3.34 0.57 -7.33
N MET A 316 -2.33 -0.02 -7.99
CA MET A 316 -2.48 -0.61 -9.33
C MET A 316 -3.48 -1.76 -9.34
N PHE A 317 -3.36 -2.67 -8.38
CA PHE A 317 -4.31 -3.77 -8.20
C PHE A 317 -5.72 -3.22 -7.96
N ARG A 318 -5.85 -2.24 -7.08
CA ARG A 318 -7.13 -1.63 -6.69
C ARG A 318 -7.85 -0.92 -7.84
N TYR A 319 -7.14 -0.11 -8.62
CA TYR A 319 -7.77 0.81 -9.57
C TYR A 319 -7.73 0.35 -11.03
N SER A 320 -6.62 -0.23 -11.50
CA SER A 320 -6.51 -0.69 -12.91
C SER A 320 -6.87 -2.16 -13.11
N LEU A 321 -6.53 -3.02 -12.14
CA LEU A 321 -6.69 -4.47 -12.32
C LEU A 321 -7.94 -5.05 -11.64
N ASN A 322 -8.67 -4.24 -10.87
CA ASN A 322 -9.85 -4.65 -10.08
C ASN A 322 -9.57 -5.85 -9.15
N MET A 323 -8.42 -5.80 -8.47
CA MET A 323 -7.86 -6.82 -7.58
C MET A 323 -7.76 -6.31 -6.14
N GLU A 324 -8.90 -5.91 -5.56
CA GLU A 324 -8.97 -5.32 -4.20
C GLU A 324 -8.40 -6.26 -3.13
N ALA A 325 -8.69 -7.55 -3.21
CA ALA A 325 -8.23 -8.54 -2.23
C ALA A 325 -6.70 -8.67 -2.22
N GLU A 326 -6.05 -8.58 -3.38
CA GLU A 326 -4.59 -8.57 -3.48
C GLU A 326 -3.98 -7.23 -3.09
N ALA A 327 -4.66 -6.11 -3.37
CA ALA A 327 -4.24 -4.79 -2.89
C ALA A 327 -4.16 -4.77 -1.35
N GLN A 328 -5.22 -5.24 -0.68
CA GLN A 328 -5.27 -5.34 0.78
C GLN A 328 -4.17 -6.25 1.34
N GLN A 329 -3.85 -7.36 0.67
CA GLN A 329 -2.76 -8.25 1.09
C GLN A 329 -1.39 -7.57 1.07
N ILE A 330 -1.14 -6.69 0.10
CA ILE A 330 0.10 -5.89 0.05
C ILE A 330 0.11 -4.89 1.21
N GLU A 331 -0.98 -4.15 1.41
CA GLU A 331 -1.12 -3.15 2.48
C GLU A 331 -0.94 -3.79 3.87
N ASP A 332 -1.56 -4.95 4.10
CA ASP A 332 -1.42 -5.73 5.34
C ASP A 332 0.01 -6.24 5.54
N ALA A 333 0.66 -6.69 4.47
CA ALA A 333 2.04 -7.14 4.52
C ALA A 333 2.98 -5.99 4.91
N VAL A 334 2.83 -4.83 4.26
CA VAL A 334 3.59 -3.61 4.59
C VAL A 334 3.37 -3.24 6.06
N ARG A 335 2.11 -3.15 6.51
CA ARG A 335 1.78 -2.85 7.91
C ARG A 335 2.48 -3.79 8.88
N THR A 336 2.38 -5.10 8.64
CA THR A 336 2.98 -6.13 9.49
C THR A 336 4.50 -5.99 9.59
N VAL A 337 5.18 -5.74 8.47
CA VAL A 337 6.65 -5.53 8.44
C VAL A 337 7.06 -4.29 9.24
N LEU A 338 6.35 -3.18 9.04
CA LEU A 338 6.65 -1.91 9.72
C LEU A 338 6.37 -1.96 11.22
N ASP A 339 5.27 -2.62 11.63
CA ASP A 339 4.90 -2.83 13.03
C ASP A 339 5.84 -3.81 13.74
N ALA A 340 6.44 -4.75 13.01
CA ALA A 340 7.51 -5.62 13.51
C ALA A 340 8.87 -4.90 13.65
N GLY A 341 8.97 -3.62 13.28
CA GLY A 341 10.17 -2.81 13.38
C GLY A 341 11.19 -3.03 12.24
N VAL A 342 10.82 -3.75 11.18
CA VAL A 342 11.68 -3.91 9.99
C VAL A 342 11.53 -2.65 9.13
N ARG A 343 12.39 -1.67 9.39
CA ARG A 343 12.29 -0.31 8.87
C ARG A 343 13.61 0.14 8.25
N THR A 344 13.54 0.91 7.17
CA THR A 344 14.67 1.59 6.54
C THR A 344 15.19 2.76 7.39
N PRO A 345 16.38 3.32 7.10
CA PRO A 345 16.98 4.38 7.92
C PRO A 345 16.18 5.69 7.99
N ASP A 346 15.41 6.04 6.96
CA ASP A 346 14.48 7.19 6.99
C ASP A 346 13.37 7.02 8.03
N LEU A 347 13.04 5.77 8.37
CA LEU A 347 12.10 5.39 9.43
C LEU A 347 12.82 4.92 10.70
N GLY A 348 14.04 5.44 10.94
CA GLY A 348 14.81 5.21 12.18
C GLY A 348 15.28 3.76 12.38
N GLY A 349 15.07 2.90 11.37
CA GLY A 349 15.47 1.50 11.42
C GLY A 349 16.88 1.27 10.89
N LYS A 350 17.24 -0.02 10.78
CA LYS A 350 18.55 -0.47 10.29
C LYS A 350 18.45 -1.42 9.10
N ALA A 351 17.23 -1.71 8.64
CA ALA A 351 17.02 -2.60 7.52
C ALA A 351 17.41 -1.89 6.23
N SER A 352 18.06 -2.62 5.33
CA SER A 352 18.28 -2.19 3.96
C SER A 352 17.01 -2.24 3.12
N THR A 353 17.05 -1.61 1.95
CA THR A 353 15.95 -1.64 0.97
C THR A 353 15.55 -3.05 0.61
N VAL A 354 16.54 -3.91 0.33
CA VAL A 354 16.33 -5.32 0.02
C VAL A 354 15.75 -6.06 1.23
N GLU A 355 16.22 -5.83 2.46
CA GLU A 355 15.68 -6.51 3.66
C GLU A 355 14.21 -6.16 3.90
N VAL A 356 13.81 -4.90 3.70
CA VAL A 356 12.40 -4.49 3.79
C VAL A 356 11.58 -5.13 2.67
N GLY A 357 12.08 -5.09 1.42
CA GLY A 357 11.39 -5.73 0.28
C GLY A 357 11.24 -7.24 0.44
N ASP A 358 12.27 -7.95 0.90
CA ASP A 358 12.26 -9.39 1.19
C ASP A 358 11.23 -9.72 2.30
N ALA A 359 11.17 -8.89 3.35
CA ALA A 359 10.22 -9.08 4.44
C ALA A 359 8.77 -8.92 3.95
N ILE A 360 8.50 -7.91 3.13
CA ILE A 360 7.15 -7.69 2.59
C ILE A 360 6.78 -8.82 1.63
N GLU A 361 7.68 -9.21 0.71
CA GLU A 361 7.48 -10.33 -0.21
C GLU A 361 7.11 -11.61 0.56
N ALA A 362 7.85 -11.95 1.62
CA ALA A 362 7.61 -13.14 2.42
C ALA A 362 6.20 -13.15 3.05
N ILE A 363 5.72 -12.01 3.52
CA ILE A 363 4.37 -11.89 4.11
C ILE A 363 3.29 -11.90 3.03
N SER A 364 3.48 -11.23 1.89
CA SER A 364 2.53 -11.27 0.77
C SER A 364 2.33 -12.69 0.24
N VAL A 365 3.42 -13.47 0.14
CA VAL A 365 3.37 -14.89 -0.22
C VAL A 365 2.61 -15.71 0.81
N THR A 366 2.81 -15.44 2.10
CA THR A 366 2.15 -16.17 3.21
C THR A 366 0.65 -15.90 3.24
N HIS A 367 0.21 -14.66 3.01
CA HIS A 367 -1.22 -14.33 2.89
C HIS A 367 -1.87 -15.00 1.68
N CYS A 368 -1.20 -14.96 0.52
CA CYS A 368 -1.68 -15.65 -0.67
C CYS A 368 -1.81 -17.17 -0.43
N GLN A 369 -0.93 -17.74 0.39
CA GLN A 369 -0.94 -19.17 0.76
C GLN A 369 -1.96 -19.53 1.83
N PHE A 370 -2.19 -18.70 2.84
CA PHE A 370 -3.21 -18.92 3.86
C PHE A 370 -4.62 -18.83 3.26
N TYR A 371 -4.85 -17.87 2.36
CA TYR A 371 -6.10 -17.74 1.60
C TYR A 371 -6.33 -18.94 0.67
N VAL A 372 -5.27 -19.43 0.01
CA VAL A 372 -5.27 -20.66 -0.78
C VAL A 372 -5.51 -21.92 0.07
N CYS A 373 -4.95 -21.99 1.28
CA CYS A 373 -5.22 -23.06 2.24
C CYS A 373 -6.67 -23.02 2.73
N LEU A 374 -7.22 -21.84 3.05
CA LEU A 374 -8.62 -21.65 3.41
C LEU A 374 -9.57 -22.02 2.26
N LEU A 375 -9.30 -21.57 1.03
CA LEU A 375 -10.05 -21.99 -0.17
C LEU A 375 -9.89 -23.48 -0.47
N GLY A 376 -8.72 -24.04 -0.20
CA GLY A 376 -8.43 -25.47 -0.30
C GLY A 376 -9.20 -26.30 0.72
N ILE A 377 -9.30 -25.81 1.96
CA ILE A 377 -10.12 -26.38 3.05
C ILE A 377 -11.60 -26.24 2.69
N TYR A 378 -12.03 -25.09 2.19
CA TYR A 378 -13.41 -24.88 1.75
C TYR A 378 -13.78 -25.82 0.60
N ALA A 379 -12.89 -26.00 -0.37
CA ALA A 379 -13.05 -26.96 -1.46
C ALA A 379 -12.95 -28.41 -0.99
N LEU A 380 -12.19 -28.71 0.07
CA LEU A 380 -12.14 -30.04 0.68
C LEU A 380 -13.44 -30.35 1.43
N VAL A 381 -13.97 -29.38 2.16
CA VAL A 381 -15.28 -29.42 2.84
C VAL A 381 -16.40 -29.53 1.81
N ASP A 382 -16.38 -28.77 0.72
CA ASP A 382 -17.39 -28.85 -0.34
C ASP A 382 -17.27 -30.16 -1.13
N HIS A 383 -16.05 -30.67 -1.36
CA HIS A 383 -15.86 -31.97 -2.02
C HIS A 383 -16.18 -33.15 -1.09
N THR A 384 -15.94 -33.06 0.22
CA THR A 384 -16.39 -34.07 1.19
C THR A 384 -17.89 -34.01 1.39
N MET A 385 -18.51 -32.83 1.48
CA MET A 385 -19.97 -32.65 1.54
C MET A 385 -20.65 -33.11 0.24
N SER A 386 -20.08 -32.81 -0.93
CA SER A 386 -20.63 -33.22 -2.23
C SER A 386 -20.38 -34.69 -2.55
N ALA A 387 -19.28 -35.29 -2.09
CA ALA A 387 -19.04 -36.73 -2.18
C ALA A 387 -19.81 -37.53 -1.11
N SER A 388 -20.38 -36.87 -0.11
CA SER A 388 -21.20 -37.47 0.95
C SER A 388 -22.67 -37.07 0.88
N LEU A 389 -23.18 -36.70 -0.30
CA LEU A 389 -24.61 -36.38 -0.51
C LEU A 389 -25.39 -37.48 -1.24
N ASP A 390 -24.97 -38.73 -1.06
CA ASP A 390 -25.84 -39.90 -1.24
C ASP A 390 -26.02 -40.66 0.09
N LEU A 391 -26.44 -39.93 1.13
CA LEU A 391 -26.76 -40.50 2.45
C LEU A 391 -28.17 -41.08 2.50
N ARG A 392 -28.94 -41.01 1.41
CA ARG A 392 -30.36 -41.38 1.40
C ARG A 392 -30.58 -42.87 1.70
N HIS A 393 -29.57 -43.70 1.43
CA HIS A 393 -29.64 -45.15 1.54
C HIS A 393 -28.91 -45.73 2.77
N LEU A 394 -28.32 -44.89 3.63
CA LEU A 394 -27.57 -45.34 4.81
C LEU A 394 -28.43 -45.32 6.07
N SER A 395 -28.17 -46.26 6.97
CA SER A 395 -28.79 -46.32 8.30
C SER A 395 -28.35 -45.15 9.19
N SER A 396 -29.10 -44.88 10.26
CA SER A 396 -28.81 -43.77 11.18
C SER A 396 -27.44 -43.90 11.87
N GLU A 397 -27.01 -45.13 12.17
CA GLU A 397 -25.68 -45.39 12.76
C GLU A 397 -24.55 -45.12 11.75
N GLU A 398 -24.70 -45.56 10.50
CA GLU A 398 -23.70 -45.33 9.44
C GLU A 398 -23.56 -43.84 9.09
N LYS A 399 -24.66 -43.09 9.09
CA LYS A 399 -24.65 -41.63 8.92
C LYS A 399 -23.86 -40.96 10.04
N THR A 400 -24.10 -41.39 11.29
CA THR A 400 -23.43 -40.84 12.47
C THR A 400 -21.92 -41.13 12.45
N ALA A 401 -21.53 -42.37 12.14
CA ALA A 401 -20.12 -42.77 12.04
C ALA A 401 -19.38 -42.00 10.93
N ARG A 402 -20.03 -41.76 9.78
CA ARG A 402 -19.44 -41.05 8.64
C ARG A 402 -19.27 -39.56 8.90
N ILE A 403 -20.25 -38.93 9.57
CA ILE A 403 -20.16 -37.54 10.04
C ILE A 403 -19.04 -37.39 11.07
N GLN A 404 -18.91 -38.33 12.01
CA GLN A 404 -17.82 -38.34 12.99
C GLN A 404 -16.44 -38.50 12.34
N ALA A 405 -16.31 -39.34 11.29
CA ALA A 405 -15.06 -39.49 10.54
C ALA A 405 -14.66 -38.20 9.79
N ILE A 406 -15.63 -37.54 9.14
CA ILE A 406 -15.40 -36.25 8.46
C ILE A 406 -15.03 -35.17 9.47
N ALA A 407 -15.76 -35.08 10.59
CA ALA A 407 -15.45 -34.17 11.68
C ALA A 407 -14.05 -34.42 12.25
N LYS A 408 -13.61 -35.69 12.35
CA LYS A 408 -12.28 -36.08 12.80
C LYS A 408 -11.17 -35.70 11.82
N GLU A 409 -11.37 -35.85 10.51
CA GLU A 409 -10.41 -35.40 9.48
C GLU A 409 -10.29 -33.87 9.42
N ILE A 410 -11.44 -33.17 9.49
CA ILE A 410 -11.49 -31.71 9.56
C ILE A 410 -10.77 -31.24 10.84
N THR A 411 -11.07 -31.85 11.99
CA THR A 411 -10.45 -31.52 13.28
C THR A 411 -8.95 -31.82 13.28
N ALA A 412 -8.50 -32.95 12.70
CA ALA A 412 -7.07 -33.27 12.59
C ALA A 412 -6.31 -32.28 11.70
N THR A 413 -6.92 -31.87 10.59
CA THR A 413 -6.35 -30.85 9.69
C THR A 413 -6.27 -29.49 10.38
N PHE A 414 -7.31 -29.10 11.10
CA PHE A 414 -7.34 -27.85 11.88
C PHE A 414 -6.45 -27.89 13.12
N THR A 415 -6.22 -29.06 13.73
CA THR A 415 -5.28 -29.24 14.85
C THR A 415 -3.83 -29.13 14.37
N ALA A 416 -3.52 -29.62 13.16
CA ALA A 416 -2.21 -29.43 12.52
C ALA A 416 -1.96 -27.97 12.10
N LEU A 417 -3.01 -27.23 11.72
CA LEU A 417 -2.93 -25.78 11.47
C LEU A 417 -2.83 -24.99 12.79
N SER A 418 -3.57 -25.39 13.83
CA SER A 418 -3.55 -24.70 15.13
C SER A 418 -2.29 -25.00 15.95
N SER A 419 -1.59 -26.11 15.71
CA SER A 419 -0.26 -26.33 16.29
C SER A 419 0.77 -25.32 15.82
N GLN A 420 0.55 -24.61 14.70
CA GLN A 420 1.38 -23.48 14.26
C GLN A 420 1.10 -22.18 15.05
N LYS A 421 0.05 -22.14 15.88
CA LYS A 421 -0.19 -21.08 16.88
C LYS A 421 0.91 -21.05 17.95
N ALA A 422 1.55 -22.19 18.21
CA ALA A 422 2.65 -22.28 19.17
C ALA A 422 3.91 -21.54 18.70
N ASP A 423 4.05 -21.27 17.40
CA ASP A 423 5.23 -20.66 16.77
C ASP A 423 5.03 -19.18 16.37
N GLY A 424 3.91 -18.55 16.74
CA GLY A 424 3.70 -17.10 16.64
C GLY A 424 3.31 -16.53 15.26
N ILE A 425 2.93 -17.39 14.29
CA ILE A 425 2.62 -16.99 12.90
C ILE A 425 1.17 -16.51 12.71
N LEU A 426 0.25 -16.86 13.61
CA LEU A 426 -1.19 -16.54 13.50
C LEU A 426 -1.72 -15.89 14.79
N SER A 427 -2.41 -14.74 14.68
CA SER A 427 -3.07 -14.08 15.81
C SER A 427 -4.36 -14.78 16.25
N ALA A 428 -4.87 -14.48 17.46
CA ALA A 428 -6.11 -15.07 17.99
C ALA A 428 -7.35 -14.82 17.08
N GLU A 429 -7.36 -13.70 16.36
CA GLU A 429 -8.44 -13.32 15.44
C GLU A 429 -8.48 -14.21 14.19
N HIS A 430 -7.34 -14.76 13.75
CA HIS A 430 -7.26 -15.68 12.61
C HIS A 430 -7.80 -17.08 12.95
N VAL A 431 -7.81 -17.47 14.22
CA VAL A 431 -8.23 -18.80 14.69
C VAL A 431 -9.70 -18.81 15.13
N ALA A 432 -10.29 -17.64 15.42
CA ALA A 432 -11.67 -17.51 15.86
C ALA A 432 -12.71 -18.04 14.84
N PRO A 433 -12.62 -17.71 13.52
CA PRO A 433 -13.53 -18.25 12.50
C PRO A 433 -13.43 -19.77 12.36
N ILE A 434 -12.23 -20.32 12.57
CA ILE A 434 -11.96 -21.76 12.51
C ILE A 434 -12.65 -22.48 13.68
N HIS A 435 -12.52 -21.94 14.89
CA HIS A 435 -13.22 -22.47 16.06
C HIS A 435 -14.73 -22.32 15.96
N ASP A 436 -15.23 -21.23 15.39
CA ASP A 436 -16.65 -21.03 15.09
C ASP A 436 -17.15 -22.08 14.09
N ILE A 437 -16.44 -22.32 12.98
CA ILE A 437 -16.81 -23.36 12.00
C ILE A 437 -16.82 -24.75 12.63
N ILE A 438 -15.81 -25.09 13.44
CA ILE A 438 -15.77 -26.38 14.16
C ILE A 438 -16.95 -26.49 15.13
N ARG A 439 -17.27 -25.43 15.87
CA ARG A 439 -18.41 -25.37 16.79
C ARG A 439 -19.74 -25.50 16.04
N THR A 440 -19.89 -24.80 14.92
CA THR A 440 -21.07 -24.89 14.07
C THR A 440 -21.24 -26.31 13.54
N ILE A 441 -20.19 -26.92 12.97
CA ILE A 441 -20.22 -28.30 12.45
C ILE A 441 -20.54 -29.32 13.56
N THR A 442 -20.04 -29.11 14.77
CA THR A 442 -20.30 -30.02 15.90
C THR A 442 -21.67 -29.82 16.56
N GLN A 443 -22.35 -28.69 16.34
CA GLN A 443 -23.60 -28.32 17.03
C GLN A 443 -24.80 -28.11 16.10
N THR A 444 -24.70 -28.33 14.79
CA THR A 444 -25.83 -28.02 13.87
C THR A 444 -26.95 -29.05 13.98
N ASN A 445 -28.14 -28.59 14.38
CA ASN A 445 -29.39 -29.36 14.27
C ASN A 445 -30.09 -29.05 12.93
N GLY A 446 -30.92 -29.99 12.43
CA GLY A 446 -31.35 -30.09 11.03
C GLY A 446 -31.88 -28.82 10.33
N GLN A 447 -32.50 -27.88 11.06
CA GLN A 447 -33.08 -26.66 10.49
C GLN A 447 -32.03 -25.62 10.02
N GLN A 448 -30.88 -25.56 10.68
CA GLN A 448 -29.80 -24.60 10.34
C GLN A 448 -28.96 -25.06 9.14
N ARG A 449 -29.06 -26.35 8.78
CA ARG A 449 -28.38 -26.97 7.64
C ARG A 449 -28.94 -26.50 6.29
N GLU A 450 -30.25 -26.31 6.19
CA GLU A 450 -30.91 -25.81 4.96
C GLU A 450 -30.62 -24.33 4.67
N ASP A 451 -30.33 -23.51 5.69
CA ASP A 451 -29.95 -22.10 5.48
C ASP A 451 -28.48 -21.98 5.01
N LEU A 452 -27.61 -22.84 5.53
CA LEU A 452 -26.22 -22.99 5.06
C LEU A 452 -26.16 -23.55 3.64
N GLU A 453 -26.95 -24.56 3.30
CA GLU A 453 -27.01 -25.10 1.94
C GLU A 453 -27.50 -24.08 0.91
N ARG A 454 -28.44 -23.19 1.29
CA ARG A 454 -28.89 -22.07 0.44
C ARG A 454 -27.81 -21.00 0.25
N LYS A 455 -27.00 -20.70 1.28
CA LYS A 455 -25.86 -19.78 1.19
C LYS A 455 -24.72 -20.38 0.34
N ILE A 456 -24.36 -21.64 0.56
CA ILE A 456 -23.31 -22.37 -0.18
C ILE A 456 -23.68 -22.53 -1.67
N SER A 457 -24.95 -22.82 -1.99
CA SER A 457 -25.44 -22.88 -3.37
C SER A 457 -25.33 -21.55 -4.10
N ARG A 458 -25.37 -20.43 -3.37
CA ARG A 458 -25.16 -19.08 -3.91
C ARG A 458 -23.67 -18.84 -4.26
N TYR A 459 -22.74 -19.42 -3.50
CA TYR A 459 -21.29 -19.34 -3.71
C TYR A 459 -20.72 -20.35 -4.74
N ARG A 460 -21.36 -21.52 -4.93
CA ARG A 460 -20.97 -22.55 -5.92
C ARG A 460 -20.89 -22.06 -7.38
N ARG A 461 -21.46 -20.90 -7.70
CA ARG A 461 -21.36 -20.30 -9.04
C ARG A 461 -19.98 -19.70 -9.36
N TYR A 462 -19.05 -19.61 -8.40
CA TYR A 462 -17.75 -18.95 -8.57
C TYR A 462 -16.53 -19.88 -8.70
N THR A 463 -16.63 -21.18 -8.43
CA THR A 463 -15.44 -22.06 -8.27
C THR A 463 -15.47 -23.29 -9.18
N VAL A 464 -14.96 -23.11 -10.40
CA VAL A 464 -14.47 -24.23 -11.24
C VAL A 464 -13.08 -23.87 -11.74
N GLN A 465 -12.02 -24.18 -10.98
CA GLN A 465 -10.64 -24.05 -11.47
C GLN A 465 -9.66 -25.11 -10.93
N SER A 466 -9.46 -26.13 -11.77
CA SER A 466 -8.26 -26.94 -12.10
C SER A 466 -7.30 -27.49 -11.02
N ARG A 467 -7.22 -28.83 -10.98
CA ARG A 467 -6.21 -29.68 -10.28
C ARG A 467 -4.73 -29.33 -10.56
N LYS A 468 -4.40 -28.56 -11.60
CA LYS A 468 -3.03 -28.12 -11.91
C LYS A 468 -2.53 -27.05 -10.94
N GLU A 469 -3.41 -26.14 -10.50
CA GLU A 469 -3.07 -25.14 -9.48
C GLU A 469 -2.68 -25.86 -8.19
N LYS A 470 -3.43 -26.90 -7.78
CA LYS A 470 -3.12 -27.70 -6.59
C LYS A 470 -1.72 -28.32 -6.60
N ARG A 471 -1.21 -28.76 -7.77
CA ARG A 471 0.14 -29.35 -7.88
C ARG A 471 1.24 -28.31 -7.92
N TRP A 472 1.01 -27.18 -8.58
CA TRP A 472 1.94 -26.05 -8.60
C TRP A 472 2.10 -25.45 -7.19
N MET A 473 0.98 -25.26 -6.48
CA MET A 473 0.95 -24.77 -5.09
C MET A 473 1.73 -25.68 -4.13
N ARG A 474 1.64 -27.00 -4.28
CA ARG A 474 2.45 -27.97 -3.50
C ARG A 474 3.96 -27.86 -3.76
N ARG A 475 4.37 -27.57 -5.01
CA ARG A 475 5.81 -27.41 -5.34
C ARG A 475 6.36 -26.11 -4.78
N GLN A 476 5.62 -25.01 -4.87
CA GLN A 476 6.03 -23.73 -4.29
C GLN A 476 6.09 -23.79 -2.77
N PHE A 477 5.13 -24.47 -2.13
CA PHE A 477 5.14 -24.72 -0.68
C PHE A 477 6.44 -25.40 -0.20
N LEU A 478 6.95 -26.40 -0.92
CA LEU A 478 8.21 -27.08 -0.56
C LEU A 478 9.45 -26.19 -0.72
N VAL A 479 9.49 -25.35 -1.76
CA VAL A 479 10.59 -24.39 -1.97
C VAL A 479 10.58 -23.30 -0.88
N LEU A 480 9.40 -22.88 -0.45
CA LEU A 480 9.20 -21.86 0.58
C LEU A 480 9.42 -22.37 1.99
N MET A 481 9.05 -23.61 2.32
CA MET A 481 9.45 -24.26 3.58
C MET A 481 10.98 -24.23 3.71
N HIS A 482 11.69 -24.53 2.63
CA HIS A 482 13.15 -24.50 2.64
C HIS A 482 13.72 -23.07 2.81
N ARG A 483 13.11 -22.05 2.19
CA ARG A 483 13.54 -20.65 2.35
C ARG A 483 13.19 -20.07 3.71
N SER A 484 12.01 -20.36 4.24
CA SER A 484 11.56 -19.99 5.59
C SER A 484 12.46 -20.61 6.65
N GLU A 485 12.81 -21.89 6.51
CA GLU A 485 13.80 -22.55 7.36
C GLU A 485 15.16 -21.83 7.34
N MET A 486 15.62 -21.35 6.17
CA MET A 486 16.86 -20.58 6.07
C MET A 486 16.77 -19.20 6.74
N VAL A 487 15.66 -18.49 6.59
CA VAL A 487 15.44 -17.18 7.24
C VAL A 487 15.31 -17.35 8.75
N GLN A 488 14.55 -18.33 9.23
CA GLN A 488 14.46 -18.69 10.65
C GLN A 488 15.82 -19.13 11.21
N ARG A 489 16.66 -19.80 10.43
CA ARG A 489 18.03 -20.15 10.85
C ARG A 489 18.89 -18.91 11.03
N ARG A 490 18.90 -17.99 10.05
CA ARG A 490 19.63 -16.72 10.13
C ARG A 490 19.14 -15.85 11.29
N TRP A 491 17.83 -15.82 11.53
CA TRP A 491 17.23 -15.09 12.64
C TRP A 491 17.61 -15.68 14.00
N ARG A 492 17.56 -17.02 14.17
CA ARG A 492 18.05 -17.72 15.37
C ARG A 492 19.55 -17.47 15.62
N GLU A 493 20.38 -17.52 14.56
CA GLU A 493 21.81 -17.20 14.65
C GLU A 493 22.06 -15.74 15.07
N ARG A 494 21.21 -14.80 14.65
CA ARG A 494 21.29 -13.37 15.02
C ARG A 494 20.81 -13.12 16.45
N VAL A 495 19.69 -13.73 16.85
CA VAL A 495 19.18 -13.66 18.23
C VAL A 495 20.18 -14.28 19.21
N GLY A 496 20.77 -15.42 18.87
CA GLY A 496 21.81 -16.05 19.70
C GLY A 496 23.06 -15.18 19.87
N ARG A 497 23.50 -14.48 18.82
CA ARG A 497 24.59 -13.49 18.92
C ARG A 497 24.23 -12.32 19.83
N LEU A 498 23.05 -11.72 19.64
CA LEU A 498 22.58 -10.62 20.47
C LEU A 498 22.42 -11.01 21.95
N GLN A 499 21.96 -12.23 22.23
CA GLN A 499 21.88 -12.76 23.60
C GLN A 499 23.27 -12.92 24.22
N SER A 500 24.24 -13.42 23.45
CA SER A 500 25.63 -13.57 23.91
C SER A 500 26.27 -12.21 24.22
N GLU A 501 26.10 -11.23 23.33
CA GLU A 501 26.57 -9.85 23.54
C GLU A 501 25.91 -9.19 24.75
N MET A 502 24.61 -9.44 24.96
CA MET A 502 23.87 -8.91 26.11
C MET A 502 24.31 -9.57 27.43
N GLU A 503 24.64 -10.86 27.42
CA GLU A 503 25.24 -11.54 28.58
C GLU A 503 26.64 -11.04 28.88
N GLU A 504 27.46 -10.81 27.86
CA GLU A 504 28.81 -10.26 28.00
C GLU A 504 28.76 -8.84 28.59
N MET A 505 27.88 -7.97 28.06
CA MET A 505 27.60 -6.66 28.65
C MET A 505 27.09 -6.75 30.09
N ARG A 506 26.22 -7.72 30.41
CA ARG A 506 25.76 -7.93 31.79
C ARG A 506 26.89 -8.35 32.72
N ARG A 507 27.81 -9.21 32.27
CA ARG A 507 29.00 -9.61 33.06
C ARG A 507 29.96 -8.44 33.25
N GLU A 508 30.16 -7.64 32.20
CA GLU A 508 30.99 -6.43 32.26
C GLU A 508 30.37 -5.38 33.21
N PHE A 509 29.05 -5.21 33.17
CA PHE A 509 28.34 -4.31 34.06
C PHE A 509 28.37 -4.81 35.52
N SER A 510 28.23 -6.12 35.73
CA SER A 510 28.27 -6.73 37.07
C SER A 510 29.67 -6.67 37.68
N SER A 511 30.73 -6.88 36.89
CA SER A 511 32.12 -6.75 37.33
C SER A 511 32.48 -5.29 37.64
N ARG A 512 31.98 -4.32 36.86
CA ARG A 512 32.13 -2.88 37.19
C ARG A 512 31.37 -2.47 38.45
N LYS A 513 30.21 -3.07 38.72
CA LYS A 513 29.40 -2.79 39.93
C LYS A 513 29.97 -3.42 41.20
N ALA A 514 30.68 -4.55 41.09
CA ALA A 514 31.36 -5.20 42.21
C ALA A 514 32.64 -4.45 42.68
N LEU A 515 33.18 -3.55 41.87
CA LEU A 515 34.42 -2.80 42.15
C LEU A 515 34.19 -1.41 42.78
N ASP A 516 32.95 -0.99 43.03
CA ASP A 516 32.61 0.42 43.34
C ASP A 516 31.75 0.64 44.61
N PRO A 517 32.17 0.14 45.78
CA PRO A 517 31.89 0.86 47.04
C PRO A 517 33.16 1.41 47.72
N GLU A 518 34.29 0.70 47.68
CA GLU A 518 35.49 1.07 48.45
C GLU A 518 36.32 2.18 47.77
N ARG A 519 36.38 2.20 46.44
CA ARG A 519 37.15 3.22 45.68
C ARG A 519 36.52 4.60 45.68
N ARG A 520 35.18 4.70 45.72
CA ARG A 520 34.48 6.00 45.85
C ARG A 520 34.71 6.65 47.21
N CYS A 521 34.83 5.85 48.27
CA CYS A 521 35.09 6.37 49.61
C CYS A 521 36.53 6.87 49.76
N GLN A 522 37.52 6.13 49.23
CA GLN A 522 38.93 6.56 49.27
C GLN A 522 39.21 7.81 48.44
N LYS A 523 38.62 7.92 47.23
CA LYS A 523 38.85 9.08 46.36
C LYS A 523 38.19 10.37 46.89
N ALA A 524 37.02 10.26 47.54
CA ALA A 524 36.39 11.41 48.18
C ALA A 524 37.18 11.93 49.40
N VAL A 525 37.88 11.04 50.12
CA VAL A 525 38.73 11.41 51.27
C VAL A 525 40.06 12.03 50.81
N GLU A 526 40.62 11.59 49.69
CA GLU A 526 41.83 12.19 49.10
C GLU A 526 41.57 13.57 48.47
N ASP A 527 40.45 13.74 47.77
CA ASP A 527 40.09 15.02 47.15
C ASP A 527 39.74 16.08 48.23
N SER A 528 39.12 15.69 49.34
CA SER A 528 38.89 16.58 50.49
C SER A 528 40.18 17.04 51.18
N ARG A 529 41.24 16.21 51.19
CA ARG A 529 42.53 16.58 51.78
C ARG A 529 43.36 17.52 50.90
N GLN A 530 43.14 17.51 49.59
CA GLN A 530 43.86 18.41 48.68
C GLN A 530 43.26 19.83 48.64
N ASP A 531 41.96 19.97 48.91
CA ASP A 531 41.31 21.30 48.95
C ASP A 531 41.65 22.10 50.22
N ASP A 532 41.87 21.44 51.37
CA ASP A 532 42.31 22.12 52.60
C ASP A 532 43.76 22.63 52.52
N VAL A 533 44.61 22.01 51.70
CA VAL A 533 46.01 22.47 51.48
C VAL A 533 46.09 23.65 50.49
N ARG A 534 45.03 23.90 49.70
CA ARG A 534 44.98 25.04 48.76
C ARG A 534 44.30 26.29 49.32
N ARG A 535 43.77 26.24 50.54
CA ARG A 535 43.12 27.38 51.23
C ARG A 535 43.80 27.77 52.56
N GLY A 536 45.06 27.37 52.76
CA GLY A 536 45.92 27.80 53.87
C GLY A 536 46.95 28.82 53.44
#